data_AF-A0A093CEQ9-F1
#
_entry.id   AF-A0A093CEQ9-F1
#
_cell.length_a   1.000
_cell.length_b   1.000
_cell.length_c   1.000
_cell.angle_alpha   90.00
_cell.angle_beta   90.00
_cell.angle_gamma   90.00
#
_symmetry.space_group_name_H-M   'P 1'
#
loop_
_entity.id
_entity.type
_entity.pdbx_description
1 polymer ?
#
loop_
_entity_poly.entity_id
_entity_poly.type
_entity_poly.pdbx_seq_one_letter_code
_entity_poly.pdbx_strand_id
1 'polypeptide(L)'
;QGPVMPGSHSVERFVIEENLHCIIKSHWKERKTCAAQLLSYPGNNKIPLNYHIVEVIFAELFQLPSPPHIEVMYTTLLIELCKLQPGSLPQVLAQATEMLYMRLDTMNTTCVDRFINWFSHHLSNFQFRWSWEDWSDCLTQDLEKPKPKFVREVLEKCMRLSYHQRIIDIVPASFSVLSPANPVCIYKYGDESNRSLPGYTVALCLTIAIKNKASNDEIFGILKDVPNPNQDDDDDEGFTFNPLKIDVFVQTLLHLAAKSFSHSFSALAKFHEVFKTLAESDEGKLHVLRVVYEVWKNHPQMIAVLVDKMIRTQIVDCAAVANWIFSSELAHDFTRFYIWEILHSTIRKMNKHVLKIHRELEETKARLARQHKRRDSDDDDDDDDRSSDREDGPLEEQIERLQEKVESAQSEQKNLFLVIFQRFIMLLTEHLVRCETGGIDVFTPWYKSCIERLQQIFLQHHQIIQQYMVTLENLLFTAELDHHILAVFQQFCALQA
;
A
#
# COMPACT_ATOMS: atom_id res chain seq x y z
N GLN A 1 44.83 6.42 -4.82
CA GLN A 1 43.99 7.23 -5.73
C GLN A 1 43.34 6.26 -6.71
N GLY A 2 42.00 6.22 -6.76
CA GLY A 2 41.27 5.35 -7.68
C GLY A 2 41.25 5.89 -9.11
N PRO A 3 40.74 5.12 -10.09
CA PRO A 3 40.53 5.62 -11.45
C PRO A 3 39.59 6.83 -11.45
N VAL A 4 39.83 7.79 -12.35
CA VAL A 4 38.99 8.98 -12.49
C VAL A 4 37.62 8.58 -13.02
N MET A 5 36.55 9.09 -12.41
CA MET A 5 35.19 8.88 -12.87
C MET A 5 34.91 9.73 -14.13
N PRO A 6 34.38 9.15 -15.21
CA PRO A 6 33.87 9.94 -16.34
C PRO A 6 32.80 10.95 -15.87
N GLY A 7 32.93 12.20 -16.33
CA GLY A 7 32.02 13.28 -15.94
C GLY A 7 30.60 13.10 -16.50
N SER A 8 29.61 13.73 -15.87
CA SER A 8 28.19 13.53 -16.19
C SER A 8 27.81 13.87 -17.64
N HIS A 9 28.54 14.76 -18.31
CA HIS A 9 28.28 15.14 -19.71
C HIS A 9 29.18 14.40 -20.72
N SER A 10 29.88 13.34 -20.29
CA SER A 10 30.75 12.56 -21.15
C SER A 10 30.01 11.37 -21.76
N VAL A 11 30.33 11.04 -23.02
CA VAL A 11 29.73 9.88 -23.71
C VAL A 11 30.13 8.57 -23.07
N GLU A 12 31.32 8.51 -22.45
CA GLU A 12 31.77 7.33 -21.70
C GLU A 12 30.84 7.06 -20.53
N ARG A 13 30.40 8.10 -19.82
CA ARG A 13 29.47 7.95 -18.69
C ARG A 13 28.16 7.33 -19.15
N PHE A 14 27.57 7.87 -20.21
CA PHE A 14 26.35 7.36 -20.83
C PHE A 14 26.50 5.89 -21.25
N VAL A 15 27.57 5.56 -21.99
CA VAL A 15 27.81 4.20 -22.50
C VAL A 15 28.04 3.20 -21.36
N ILE A 16 28.73 3.59 -20.28
CA ILE A 16 28.93 2.72 -19.12
C ILE A 16 27.58 2.41 -18.46
N GLU A 17 26.78 3.43 -18.15
CA GLU A 17 25.48 3.24 -17.48
C GLU A 17 24.52 2.41 -18.32
N GLU A 18 24.39 2.71 -19.62
CA GLU A 18 23.50 1.99 -20.53
C GLU A 18 23.88 0.50 -20.64
N ASN A 19 25.18 0.19 -20.71
CA ASN A 19 25.62 -1.20 -20.76
C ASN A 19 25.36 -1.94 -19.43
N LEU A 20 25.56 -1.29 -18.29
CA LEU A 20 25.27 -1.89 -16.97
C LEU A 20 23.76 -2.14 -16.82
N HIS A 21 22.91 -1.22 -17.26
CA HIS A 21 21.45 -1.44 -17.35
C HIS A 21 21.12 -2.64 -18.24
N CYS A 22 21.73 -2.75 -19.42
CA CYS A 22 21.52 -3.90 -20.32
C CYS A 22 21.96 -5.23 -19.69
N ILE A 23 23.05 -5.23 -18.90
CA ILE A 23 23.50 -6.41 -18.16
C ILE A 23 22.46 -6.81 -17.10
N ILE A 24 21.96 -5.86 -16.32
CA ILE A 24 20.91 -6.12 -15.32
C ILE A 24 19.68 -6.69 -16.02
N LYS A 25 19.20 -6.03 -17.07
CA LYS A 25 18.05 -6.46 -17.88
C LYS A 25 18.20 -7.88 -18.42
N SER A 26 19.40 -8.28 -18.81
CA SER A 26 19.69 -9.62 -19.35
C SER A 26 19.72 -10.70 -18.26
N HIS A 27 20.10 -10.35 -17.03
CA HIS A 27 20.42 -11.33 -15.98
C HIS A 27 19.63 -11.17 -14.67
N TRP A 28 18.65 -10.28 -14.60
CA TRP A 28 17.95 -9.92 -13.35
C TRP A 28 17.33 -11.10 -12.58
N LYS A 29 16.96 -12.18 -13.29
CA LYS A 29 16.40 -13.40 -12.68
C LYS A 29 17.46 -14.22 -11.93
N GLU A 30 18.73 -14.10 -12.32
CA GLU A 30 19.86 -14.90 -11.82
C GLU A 30 20.86 -14.01 -11.08
N ARG A 31 20.54 -13.63 -9.83
CA ARG A 31 21.29 -12.60 -9.07
C ARG A 31 22.81 -12.83 -9.00
N LYS A 32 23.27 -14.09 -8.92
CA LYS A 32 24.71 -14.42 -8.88
C LYS A 32 25.37 -14.15 -10.24
N THR A 33 24.72 -14.57 -11.32
CA THR A 33 25.17 -14.32 -12.69
C THR A 33 25.17 -12.83 -12.98
N CYS A 34 24.10 -12.13 -12.61
CA CYS A 34 24.00 -10.67 -12.76
C CYS A 34 25.15 -9.95 -12.05
N ALA A 35 25.40 -10.27 -10.78
CA ALA A 35 26.50 -9.69 -10.01
C ALA A 35 27.87 -9.97 -10.65
N ALA A 36 28.11 -11.20 -11.10
CA ALA A 36 29.36 -11.58 -11.78
C ALA A 36 29.56 -10.81 -13.09
N GLN A 37 28.51 -10.69 -13.91
CA GLN A 37 28.56 -9.98 -15.20
C GLN A 37 28.81 -8.47 -15.01
N LEU A 38 28.19 -7.85 -14.00
CA LEU A 38 28.46 -6.45 -13.65
C LEU A 38 29.92 -6.22 -13.27
N LEU A 39 30.48 -7.12 -12.43
CA LEU A 39 31.86 -7.02 -11.98
C LEU A 39 32.89 -7.36 -13.07
N SER A 40 32.49 -8.14 -14.09
CA SER A 40 33.33 -8.45 -15.25
C SER A 40 33.14 -7.48 -16.42
N TYR A 41 32.47 -6.34 -16.20
CA TYR A 41 32.24 -5.35 -17.25
C TYR A 41 33.57 -4.92 -17.92
N PRO A 42 33.74 -5.17 -19.24
CA PRO A 42 34.97 -4.85 -19.93
C PRO A 42 35.03 -3.34 -20.22
N GLY A 43 36.19 -2.73 -20.02
CA GLY A 43 36.44 -1.34 -20.36
C GLY A 43 37.86 -1.13 -20.87
N ASN A 44 38.01 -0.34 -21.94
CA ASN A 44 39.33 -0.01 -22.52
C ASN A 44 40.22 0.78 -21.55
N ASN A 45 39.59 1.61 -20.71
CA ASN A 45 40.26 2.39 -19.67
C ASN A 45 39.78 1.94 -18.28
N LYS A 46 40.64 2.10 -17.27
CA LYS A 46 40.25 1.86 -15.87
C LYS A 46 39.19 2.87 -15.44
N ILE A 47 38.08 2.37 -14.90
CA ILE A 47 36.98 3.18 -14.34
C ILE A 47 36.71 2.76 -12.89
N PRO A 48 36.12 3.64 -12.06
CA PRO A 48 35.67 3.27 -10.72
C PRO A 48 34.39 2.42 -10.77
N LEU A 49 34.50 1.19 -11.29
CA LEU A 49 33.37 0.31 -11.63
C LEU A 49 32.37 0.10 -10.48
N ASN A 50 32.85 -0.11 -9.25
CA ASN A 50 31.98 -0.27 -8.08
C ASN A 50 31.03 0.91 -7.86
N TYR A 51 31.50 2.15 -8.12
CA TYR A 51 30.66 3.34 -8.01
C TYR A 51 29.60 3.35 -9.11
N HIS A 52 29.96 3.06 -10.36
CA HIS A 52 29.00 2.96 -11.47
C HIS A 52 27.94 1.88 -11.23
N ILE A 53 28.32 0.70 -10.72
CA ILE A 53 27.37 -0.37 -10.41
C ILE A 53 26.37 0.07 -9.33
N VAL A 54 26.86 0.64 -8.23
CA VAL A 54 25.98 1.09 -7.13
C VAL A 54 25.06 2.23 -7.61
N GLU A 55 25.59 3.17 -8.39
CA GLU A 55 24.82 4.29 -8.94
C GLU A 55 23.75 3.83 -9.92
N VAL A 56 24.06 2.91 -10.85
CA VAL A 56 23.10 2.32 -11.79
C VAL A 56 22.00 1.53 -11.07
N ILE A 57 22.36 0.77 -10.03
CA ILE A 57 21.37 0.02 -9.24
C ILE A 57 20.40 0.99 -8.54
N PHE A 58 20.89 2.08 -7.95
CA PHE A 58 20.02 3.08 -7.34
C PHE A 58 19.26 3.91 -8.37
N ALA A 59 19.82 4.15 -9.55
CA ALA A 59 19.11 4.78 -10.67
C ALA A 59 17.88 3.94 -11.07
N GLU A 60 18.03 2.62 -11.22
CA GLU A 60 16.90 1.73 -11.46
C GLU A 60 15.91 1.70 -10.30
N LEU A 61 16.39 1.55 -9.05
CA LEU A 61 15.53 1.47 -7.88
C LEU A 61 14.71 2.76 -7.69
N PHE A 62 15.28 3.93 -7.97
CA PHE A 62 14.61 5.22 -7.83
C PHE A 62 14.00 5.76 -9.13
N GLN A 63 14.01 4.97 -10.21
CA GLN A 63 13.38 5.35 -11.48
C GLN A 63 11.89 5.60 -11.29
N LEU A 64 11.41 6.77 -11.76
CA LEU A 64 9.99 7.09 -11.86
C LEU A 64 9.54 6.89 -13.31
N PRO A 65 8.35 6.29 -13.59
CA PRO A 65 7.29 5.95 -12.63
C PRO A 65 7.57 4.69 -11.78
N SER A 66 8.21 3.68 -12.35
CA SER A 66 8.56 2.45 -11.66
C SER A 66 9.95 1.92 -12.05
N PRO A 67 10.60 1.13 -11.18
CA PRO A 67 11.83 0.45 -11.53
C PRO A 67 11.60 -0.55 -12.68
N PRO A 68 12.62 -0.83 -13.52
CA PRO A 68 12.54 -1.86 -14.57
C PRO A 68 12.23 -3.26 -14.04
N HIS A 69 12.65 -3.57 -12.81
CA HIS A 69 12.48 -4.87 -12.18
C HIS A 69 11.90 -4.75 -10.77
N ILE A 70 11.46 -5.88 -10.20
CA ILE A 70 10.90 -5.89 -8.85
C ILE A 70 11.90 -5.39 -7.79
N GLU A 71 11.48 -4.46 -6.94
CA GLU A 71 12.35 -3.73 -5.98
C GLU A 71 13.26 -4.64 -5.13
N VAL A 72 12.74 -5.80 -4.68
CA VAL A 72 13.50 -6.75 -3.86
C VAL A 72 14.73 -7.33 -4.57
N MET A 73 14.72 -7.38 -5.91
CA MET A 73 15.84 -7.86 -6.72
C MET A 73 17.10 -7.05 -6.42
N TYR A 74 17.01 -5.72 -6.43
CA TYR A 74 18.13 -4.80 -6.19
C TYR A 74 18.76 -4.98 -4.80
N THR A 75 17.94 -5.24 -3.78
CA THR A 75 18.45 -5.53 -2.43
C THR A 75 19.31 -6.79 -2.44
N THR A 76 18.83 -7.87 -3.06
CA THR A 76 19.57 -9.13 -3.12
C THR A 76 20.78 -9.07 -4.05
N LEU A 77 20.72 -8.27 -5.11
CA LEU A 77 21.83 -8.04 -6.03
C LEU A 77 23.00 -7.33 -5.32
N LEU A 78 22.71 -6.27 -4.57
CA LEU A 78 23.73 -5.57 -3.76
C LEU A 78 24.35 -6.49 -2.69
N ILE A 79 23.57 -7.39 -2.10
CA ILE A 79 24.09 -8.40 -1.18
C ILE A 79 25.06 -9.36 -1.90
N GLU A 80 24.71 -9.86 -3.08
CA GLU A 80 25.62 -10.74 -3.85
C GLU A 80 26.88 -10.00 -4.31
N LEU A 81 26.76 -8.75 -4.74
CA LEU A 81 27.91 -7.91 -5.08
C LEU A 81 28.83 -7.71 -3.85
N CYS A 82 28.28 -7.48 -2.65
CA CYS A 82 29.06 -7.37 -1.41
C CYS A 82 29.84 -8.66 -1.10
N LYS A 83 29.28 -9.84 -1.41
CA LYS A 83 29.96 -11.12 -1.25
C LYS A 83 31.12 -11.30 -2.23
N LEU A 84 30.95 -10.84 -3.47
CA LEU A 84 31.96 -10.94 -4.52
C LEU A 84 33.07 -9.89 -4.38
N GLN A 85 32.79 -8.74 -3.76
CA GLN A 85 33.74 -7.64 -3.54
C GLN A 85 33.74 -7.15 -2.07
N PRO A 86 34.09 -8.03 -1.09
CA PRO A 86 33.95 -7.71 0.34
C PRO A 86 34.89 -6.60 0.81
N GLY A 87 36.02 -6.41 0.13
CA GLY A 87 37.03 -5.42 0.51
C GLY A 87 36.78 -3.99 0.02
N SER A 88 35.79 -3.77 -0.86
CA SER A 88 35.61 -2.49 -1.55
C SER A 88 34.14 -2.06 -1.66
N LEU A 89 33.24 -2.96 -2.06
CA LEU A 89 31.85 -2.60 -2.34
C LEU A 89 31.06 -2.16 -1.10
N PRO A 90 31.19 -2.79 0.09
CA PRO A 90 30.48 -2.33 1.28
C PRO A 90 30.76 -0.87 1.64
N GLN A 91 31.99 -0.39 1.40
CA GLN A 91 32.37 1.01 1.69
C GLN A 91 31.72 1.97 0.68
N VAL A 92 31.72 1.61 -0.61
CA VAL A 92 31.03 2.38 -1.65
C VAL A 92 29.53 2.43 -1.37
N LEU A 93 28.94 1.32 -0.93
CA LEU A 93 27.52 1.25 -0.59
C LEU A 93 27.18 2.07 0.65
N ALA A 94 28.00 2.00 1.70
CA ALA A 94 27.83 2.83 2.89
C ALA A 94 27.94 4.33 2.56
N GLN A 95 28.91 4.70 1.72
CA GLN A 95 29.05 6.08 1.22
C GLN A 95 27.83 6.52 0.42
N ALA A 96 27.29 5.67 -0.46
CA ALA A 96 26.08 5.97 -1.22
C ALA A 96 24.87 6.16 -0.29
N THR A 97 24.69 5.29 0.71
CA THR A 97 23.62 5.42 1.72
C THR A 97 23.72 6.74 2.48
N GLU A 98 24.92 7.14 2.88
CA GLU A 98 25.17 8.42 3.55
C GLU A 98 24.79 9.61 2.66
N MET A 99 25.20 9.58 1.39
CA MET A 99 24.84 10.62 0.43
C MET A 99 23.33 10.69 0.16
N LEU A 100 22.64 9.54 0.11
CA LEU A 100 21.19 9.48 -0.04
C LEU A 100 20.48 10.09 1.19
N TYR A 101 20.92 9.74 2.40
CA TYR A 101 20.41 10.32 3.64
C TYR A 101 20.58 11.84 3.68
N MET A 102 21.78 12.34 3.36
CA MET A 102 22.08 13.77 3.36
C MET A 102 21.31 14.57 2.30
N ARG A 103 20.70 13.90 1.30
CA ARG A 103 19.90 14.49 0.23
C ARG A 103 18.40 14.22 0.35
N LEU A 104 17.94 13.70 1.50
CA LEU A 104 16.53 13.38 1.73
C LEU A 104 15.59 14.57 1.62
N ASP A 105 16.06 15.79 1.93
CA ASP A 105 15.23 16.99 2.01
C ASP A 105 14.43 17.26 0.71
N THR A 106 15.03 16.95 -0.44
CA THR A 106 14.41 17.13 -1.76
C THR A 106 14.13 15.81 -2.48
N MET A 107 14.37 14.66 -1.84
CA MET A 107 14.06 13.37 -2.44
C MET A 107 12.53 13.23 -2.57
N ASN A 108 12.06 12.72 -3.72
CA ASN A 108 10.64 12.45 -3.93
C ASN A 108 10.15 11.34 -3.00
N THR A 109 8.97 11.50 -2.40
CA THR A 109 8.37 10.56 -1.46
C THR A 109 8.32 9.12 -2.00
N THR A 110 8.06 8.93 -3.30
CA THR A 110 8.07 7.58 -3.92
C THR A 110 9.44 6.92 -3.84
N CYS A 111 10.52 7.70 -4.02
CA CYS A 111 11.89 7.20 -3.91
C CYS A 111 12.28 6.98 -2.45
N VAL A 112 11.84 7.86 -1.54
CA VAL A 112 12.05 7.71 -0.09
C VAL A 112 11.45 6.40 0.42
N ASP A 113 10.22 6.03 0.00
CA ASP A 113 9.60 4.75 0.34
C ASP A 113 10.48 3.55 -0.06
N ARG A 114 11.01 3.58 -1.28
CA ARG A 114 11.90 2.52 -1.82
C ARG A 114 13.23 2.50 -1.06
N PHE A 115 13.74 3.66 -0.67
CA PHE A 115 14.95 3.77 0.13
C PHE A 115 14.75 3.19 1.54
N ILE A 116 13.63 3.48 2.20
CA ILE A 116 13.23 2.92 3.49
C ILE A 116 13.16 1.39 3.40
N ASN A 117 12.44 0.86 2.41
CA ASN A 117 12.28 -0.58 2.19
C ASN A 117 13.62 -1.26 1.91
N TRP A 118 14.44 -0.70 1.01
CA TRP A 118 15.75 -1.23 0.68
C TRP A 118 16.67 -1.23 1.89
N PHE A 119 16.78 -0.10 2.59
CA PHE A 119 17.76 0.06 3.67
C PHE A 119 17.43 -0.81 4.87
N SER A 120 16.17 -0.83 5.32
CA SER A 120 15.72 -1.70 6.42
C SER A 120 15.91 -3.19 6.12
N HIS A 121 15.63 -3.62 4.88
CA HIS A 121 15.85 -5.00 4.45
C HIS A 121 17.35 -5.31 4.28
N HIS A 122 18.15 -4.36 3.80
CA HIS A 122 19.60 -4.50 3.75
C HIS A 122 20.17 -4.71 5.17
N LEU A 123 19.80 -3.84 6.12
CA LEU A 123 20.21 -3.94 7.51
C LEU A 123 19.87 -5.30 8.14
N SER A 124 18.67 -5.86 7.87
CA SER A 124 18.29 -7.17 8.42
C SER A 124 19.20 -8.31 7.97
N ASN A 125 19.88 -8.17 6.82
CA ASN A 125 20.84 -9.14 6.30
C ASN A 125 22.26 -8.98 6.90
N PHE A 126 22.53 -7.85 7.58
CA PHE A 126 23.82 -7.53 8.22
C PHE A 126 23.66 -7.23 9.72
N GLN A 127 22.81 -8.02 10.38
CA GLN A 127 22.57 -7.98 11.84
C GLN A 127 22.09 -6.62 12.36
N PHE A 128 21.50 -5.79 11.51
CA PHE A 128 21.07 -4.42 11.79
C PHE A 128 22.19 -3.48 12.26
N ARG A 129 23.43 -3.73 11.81
CA ARG A 129 24.56 -2.86 12.13
C ARG A 129 24.56 -1.62 11.25
N TRP A 130 24.52 -0.46 11.90
CA TRP A 130 24.69 0.85 11.26
C TRP A 130 25.27 1.83 12.26
N SER A 131 26.02 2.81 11.78
CA SER A 131 26.57 3.91 12.58
C SER A 131 25.51 4.99 12.77
N TRP A 132 24.48 4.71 13.58
CA TRP A 132 23.34 5.63 13.75
C TRP A 132 23.75 7.03 14.23
N GLU A 133 24.81 7.15 15.02
CA GLU A 133 25.34 8.44 15.50
C GLU A 133 25.78 9.40 14.37
N ASP A 134 26.12 8.88 13.19
CA ASP A 134 26.47 9.71 12.03
C ASP A 134 25.25 10.54 11.56
N TRP A 135 24.04 10.14 11.95
CA TRP A 135 22.76 10.76 11.61
C TRP A 135 22.13 11.53 12.78
N SER A 136 22.92 11.87 13.81
CA SER A 136 22.44 12.60 14.99
C SER A 136 21.93 14.02 14.67
N ASP A 137 22.17 14.54 13.46
CA ASP A 137 21.61 15.81 13.01
C ASP A 137 20.07 15.79 12.92
N CYS A 138 19.45 14.62 12.71
CA CYS A 138 17.99 14.52 12.68
C CYS A 138 17.31 14.71 14.04
N LEU A 139 18.03 14.48 15.15
CA LEU A 139 17.47 14.56 16.51
C LEU A 139 17.12 16.00 16.93
N THR A 140 17.70 16.99 16.25
CA THR A 140 17.46 18.42 16.49
C THR A 140 16.41 19.02 15.55
N GLN A 141 15.86 18.21 14.65
CA GLN A 141 14.88 18.62 13.65
C GLN A 141 13.46 18.27 14.07
N ASP A 142 12.48 18.95 13.47
CA ASP A 142 11.07 18.58 13.60
C ASP A 142 10.84 17.14 13.08
N LEU A 143 10.04 16.34 13.80
CA LEU A 143 9.85 14.91 13.50
C LEU A 143 9.18 14.63 12.15
N GLU A 144 8.50 15.62 11.56
CA GLU A 144 7.90 15.51 10.23
C GLU A 144 8.89 15.88 9.11
N LYS A 145 10.09 16.38 9.43
CA LYS A 145 11.13 16.60 8.42
C LYS A 145 11.65 15.28 7.84
N PRO A 146 12.18 15.29 6.59
CA PRO A 146 12.52 14.05 5.88
C PRO A 146 13.50 13.13 6.60
N LYS A 147 14.55 13.68 7.24
CA LYS A 147 15.57 12.87 7.94
C LYS A 147 15.05 12.12 9.18
N PRO A 148 14.46 12.77 10.21
CA PRO A 148 13.93 12.04 11.37
C PRO A 148 12.78 11.11 10.98
N LYS A 149 11.94 11.52 10.03
CA LYS A 149 10.88 10.67 9.48
C LYS A 149 11.42 9.41 8.81
N PHE A 150 12.46 9.54 7.98
CA PHE A 150 13.14 8.41 7.36
C PHE A 150 13.66 7.41 8.41
N VAL A 151 14.35 7.89 9.44
CA VAL A 151 14.88 7.02 10.51
C VAL A 151 13.74 6.30 11.25
N ARG A 152 12.66 6.99 11.62
CA ARG A 152 11.48 6.38 12.25
C ARG A 152 10.89 5.25 11.41
N GLU A 153 10.68 5.50 10.12
CA GLU A 153 10.09 4.53 9.20
C GLU A 153 11.03 3.34 8.94
N VAL A 154 12.35 3.57 8.87
CA VAL A 154 13.36 2.50 8.78
C VAL A 154 13.34 1.63 10.02
N LEU A 155 13.36 2.21 11.22
CA LEU A 155 13.34 1.46 12.48
C LEU A 155 12.04 0.66 12.64
N GLU A 156 10.90 1.22 12.23
CA GLU A 156 9.63 0.49 12.19
C GLU A 156 9.69 -0.70 11.24
N LYS A 157 10.24 -0.55 10.03
CA LYS A 157 10.43 -1.66 9.09
C LYS A 157 11.41 -2.71 9.63
N CYS A 158 12.51 -2.30 10.27
CA CYS A 158 13.42 -3.21 10.94
C CYS A 158 12.70 -4.00 12.04
N MET A 159 11.80 -3.38 12.80
CA MET A 159 11.00 -4.07 13.82
C MET A 159 10.09 -5.13 13.22
N ARG A 160 9.47 -4.87 12.06
CA ARG A 160 8.65 -5.88 11.35
C ARG A 160 9.46 -7.09 10.86
N LEU A 161 10.77 -6.92 10.65
CA LEU A 161 11.72 -7.99 10.31
C LEU A 161 12.45 -8.55 11.55
N SER A 162 12.06 -8.12 12.75
CA SER A 162 12.71 -8.44 14.01
C SER A 162 11.68 -8.44 15.14
N TYR A 163 12.06 -7.93 16.32
CA TYR A 163 11.15 -7.68 17.44
C TYR A 163 11.55 -6.38 18.15
N HIS A 164 10.59 -5.75 18.82
CA HIS A 164 10.72 -4.42 19.42
C HIS A 164 12.00 -4.22 20.25
N GLN A 165 12.26 -5.11 21.22
CA GLN A 165 13.43 -4.99 22.09
C GLN A 165 14.75 -4.95 21.31
N ARG A 166 14.90 -5.82 20.30
CA ARG A 166 16.12 -5.85 19.49
C ARG A 166 16.35 -4.55 18.72
N ILE A 167 15.28 -3.88 18.26
CA ILE A 167 15.42 -2.61 17.56
C ILE A 167 15.79 -1.47 18.52
N ILE A 168 15.28 -1.49 19.75
CA ILE A 168 15.72 -0.57 20.80
C ILE A 168 17.20 -0.76 21.12
N ASP A 169 17.68 -2.01 21.19
CA ASP A 169 19.05 -2.32 21.61
C ASP A 169 20.12 -1.98 20.56
N ILE A 170 19.77 -1.87 19.27
CA ILE A 170 20.73 -1.58 18.17
C ILE A 170 20.95 -0.09 17.93
N VAL A 171 20.11 0.78 18.50
CA VAL A 171 20.24 2.24 18.35
C VAL A 171 20.81 2.86 19.62
N PRO A 172 21.52 4.00 19.52
CA PRO A 172 21.94 4.75 20.69
C PRO A 172 20.76 5.27 21.52
N ALA A 173 20.98 5.51 22.81
CA ALA A 173 19.93 5.98 23.72
C ALA A 173 19.30 7.33 23.29
N SER A 174 20.08 8.18 22.62
CA SER A 174 19.63 9.46 22.04
C SER A 174 18.56 9.29 20.96
N PHE A 175 18.50 8.14 20.29
CA PHE A 175 17.53 7.83 19.22
C PHE A 175 16.21 7.26 19.74
N SER A 176 16.04 7.08 21.06
CA SER A 176 14.83 6.50 21.66
C SER A 176 13.52 7.20 21.27
N VAL A 177 13.56 8.51 21.00
CA VAL A 177 12.41 9.30 20.53
C VAL A 177 11.95 8.90 19.11
N LEU A 178 12.83 8.28 18.32
CA LEU A 178 12.56 7.82 16.96
C LEU A 178 12.19 6.32 16.91
N SER A 179 12.30 5.60 18.04
CA SER A 179 12.00 4.18 18.10
C SER A 179 10.51 3.90 17.90
N PRO A 180 10.15 2.81 17.20
CA PRO A 180 8.76 2.42 17.04
C PRO A 180 8.16 2.03 18.39
N ALA A 181 6.87 2.30 18.57
CA ALA A 181 6.14 1.84 19.74
C ALA A 181 6.04 0.30 19.78
N ASN A 182 5.89 -0.26 20.99
CA ASN A 182 5.68 -1.69 21.17
C ASN A 182 4.34 -2.10 20.52
N PRO A 183 4.32 -3.09 19.60
CA PRO A 183 3.11 -3.47 18.86
C PRO A 183 2.14 -4.30 19.69
N VAL A 184 1.49 -3.65 20.66
CA VAL A 184 0.51 -4.26 21.56
C VAL A 184 -0.93 -3.92 21.17
N CYS A 185 -1.84 -4.86 21.41
CA CYS A 185 -3.28 -4.67 21.27
C CYS A 185 -3.80 -3.76 22.37
N ILE A 186 -4.64 -2.79 22.00
CA ILE A 186 -5.30 -1.87 22.94
C ILE A 186 -6.76 -2.32 23.06
N TYR A 187 -7.12 -2.89 24.21
CA TYR A 187 -8.49 -3.31 24.46
C TYR A 187 -9.22 -2.30 25.34
N LYS A 188 -10.20 -1.60 24.75
CA LYS A 188 -10.99 -0.55 25.40
C LYS A 188 -11.69 -1.00 26.68
N TYR A 189 -12.14 -2.26 26.74
CA TYR A 189 -12.92 -2.82 27.85
C TYR A 189 -12.09 -3.74 28.78
N GLY A 190 -10.76 -3.65 28.73
CA GLY A 190 -9.88 -4.56 29.46
C GLY A 190 -9.65 -4.22 30.95
N ASP A 191 -9.81 -2.96 31.33
CA ASP A 191 -9.59 -2.48 32.70
C ASP A 191 -10.93 -2.35 33.46
N GLU A 192 -10.93 -2.72 34.74
CA GLU A 192 -12.09 -2.54 35.62
C GLU A 192 -12.43 -1.07 35.87
N SER A 193 -11.47 -0.16 35.67
CA SER A 193 -11.72 1.30 35.72
C SER A 193 -12.71 1.76 34.63
N ASN A 194 -12.89 0.97 33.56
CA ASN A 194 -13.73 1.29 32.41
C ASN A 194 -15.18 0.78 32.53
N ARG A 195 -15.63 0.37 33.73
CA ARG A 195 -17.00 -0.12 33.98
C ARG A 195 -18.11 0.86 33.58
N SER A 196 -17.81 2.16 33.58
CA SER A 196 -18.76 3.21 33.16
C SER A 196 -18.84 3.41 31.65
N LEU A 197 -18.00 2.74 30.86
CA LEU A 197 -18.05 2.86 29.41
C LEU A 197 -19.34 2.22 28.86
N PRO A 198 -20.01 2.87 27.89
CA PRO A 198 -21.13 2.25 27.17
C PRO A 198 -20.73 0.88 26.61
N GLY A 199 -21.58 -0.13 26.81
CA GLY A 199 -21.34 -1.48 26.29
C GLY A 199 -20.33 -2.33 27.06
N TYR A 200 -19.75 -1.86 28.19
CA TYR A 200 -18.78 -2.62 28.98
C TYR A 200 -19.30 -4.01 29.41
N THR A 201 -20.53 -4.07 29.94
CA THR A 201 -21.16 -5.33 30.36
C THR A 201 -21.33 -6.29 29.19
N VAL A 202 -21.73 -5.77 28.02
CA VAL A 202 -21.88 -6.56 26.79
C VAL A 202 -20.52 -7.08 26.30
N ALA A 203 -19.47 -6.25 26.34
CA ALA A 203 -18.11 -6.66 25.99
C ALA A 203 -17.60 -7.81 26.88
N LEU A 204 -17.94 -7.81 28.18
CA LEU A 204 -17.66 -8.93 29.08
C LEU A 204 -18.45 -10.20 28.70
N CYS A 205 -19.74 -10.07 28.40
CA CYS A 205 -20.57 -11.18 27.91
C CYS A 205 -20.01 -11.79 26.62
N LEU A 206 -19.65 -10.95 25.64
CA LEU A 206 -19.00 -11.37 24.40
C LEU A 206 -17.67 -12.06 24.66
N THR A 207 -16.88 -11.56 25.62
CA THR A 207 -15.60 -12.17 26.00
C THR A 207 -15.79 -13.61 26.46
N ILE A 208 -16.79 -13.84 27.32
CA ILE A 208 -17.11 -15.18 27.84
C ILE A 208 -17.65 -16.07 26.71
N ALA A 209 -18.59 -15.56 25.91
CA ALA A 209 -19.22 -16.30 24.82
C ALA A 209 -18.20 -16.76 23.76
N ILE A 210 -17.32 -15.86 23.31
CA ILE A 210 -16.29 -16.18 22.30
C ILE A 210 -15.30 -17.21 22.84
N LYS A 211 -14.87 -17.10 24.11
CA LYS A 211 -14.01 -18.09 24.77
C LYS A 211 -14.68 -19.48 24.86
N ASN A 212 -15.99 -19.50 25.08
CA ASN A 212 -16.82 -20.72 25.09
C ASN A 212 -17.24 -21.18 23.69
N LYS A 213 -16.60 -20.67 22.63
CA LYS A 213 -16.80 -21.04 21.23
C LYS A 213 -18.20 -20.77 20.68
N ALA A 214 -18.84 -19.70 21.13
CA ALA A 214 -20.18 -19.33 20.68
C ALA A 214 -20.39 -19.31 19.15
N SER A 215 -21.63 -19.57 18.72
CA SER A 215 -22.12 -19.47 17.33
C SER A 215 -22.41 -18.01 16.93
N ASN A 216 -22.66 -17.74 15.64
CA ASN A 216 -23.08 -16.40 15.19
C ASN A 216 -24.40 -15.97 15.86
N ASP A 217 -25.37 -16.88 15.98
CA ASP A 217 -26.68 -16.61 16.59
C ASP A 217 -26.56 -16.21 18.07
N GLU A 218 -25.68 -16.88 18.82
CA GLU A 218 -25.43 -16.53 20.22
C GLU A 218 -24.80 -15.14 20.35
N ILE A 219 -23.88 -14.78 19.43
CA ILE A 219 -23.30 -13.43 19.38
C ILE A 219 -24.37 -12.39 19.02
N PHE A 220 -25.22 -12.66 18.02
CA PHE A 220 -26.34 -11.77 17.69
C PHE A 220 -27.31 -11.61 18.86
N GLY A 221 -27.59 -12.69 19.58
CA GLY A 221 -28.42 -12.67 20.79
C GLY A 221 -27.86 -11.71 21.84
N ILE A 222 -26.55 -11.75 22.10
CA ILE A 222 -25.87 -10.83 23.03
C ILE A 222 -25.89 -9.39 22.52
N LEU A 223 -25.70 -9.19 21.22
CA LEU A 223 -25.68 -7.86 20.61
C LEU A 223 -27.06 -7.22 20.46
N LYS A 224 -28.15 -7.97 20.64
CA LYS A 224 -29.51 -7.47 20.47
C LYS A 224 -29.81 -6.30 21.43
N ASP A 225 -29.36 -6.43 22.67
CA ASP A 225 -29.67 -5.52 23.78
C ASP A 225 -28.72 -4.31 23.88
N VAL A 226 -27.82 -4.12 22.90
CA VAL A 226 -26.92 -2.96 22.86
C VAL A 226 -27.69 -1.73 22.39
N PRO A 227 -27.73 -0.63 23.18
CA PRO A 227 -28.43 0.58 22.80
C PRO A 227 -27.78 1.20 21.56
N ASN A 228 -28.60 1.81 20.68
CA ASN A 228 -28.08 2.56 19.54
C ASN A 228 -27.90 4.03 19.95
N PRO A 229 -26.66 4.54 20.04
CA PRO A 229 -26.45 5.95 20.40
C PRO A 229 -26.93 6.94 19.32
N ASN A 230 -27.27 6.44 18.13
CA ASN A 230 -27.80 7.25 17.02
C ASN A 230 -29.34 7.20 16.93
N GLN A 231 -30.03 6.47 17.82
CA GLN A 231 -31.50 6.47 17.89
C GLN A 231 -31.95 7.42 19.00
N ASP A 232 -32.80 8.38 18.66
CA ASP A 232 -33.58 9.13 19.64
C ASP A 232 -34.81 8.32 20.06
N ASP A 233 -35.35 8.58 21.26
CA ASP A 233 -36.47 7.81 21.86
C ASP A 233 -37.78 7.84 21.03
N ASP A 234 -37.88 8.72 20.02
CA ASP A 234 -39.06 8.92 19.15
C ASP A 234 -38.91 8.30 17.73
N ASP A 235 -37.77 7.68 17.39
CA ASP A 235 -37.54 7.08 16.07
C ASP A 235 -37.98 5.61 16.02
N ASP A 236 -39.26 5.39 15.70
CA ASP A 236 -39.78 4.07 15.32
C ASP A 236 -39.19 3.64 13.96
N GLU A 237 -38.30 2.64 14.01
CA GLU A 237 -37.87 1.80 12.88
C GLU A 237 -37.18 2.51 11.68
N GLY A 238 -35.85 2.70 11.75
CA GLY A 238 -35.11 3.17 10.55
C GLY A 238 -33.60 2.92 10.49
N PHE A 239 -32.87 2.92 11.62
CA PHE A 239 -31.40 2.84 11.57
C PHE A 239 -30.87 1.41 11.72
N THR A 240 -30.41 0.82 10.61
CA THR A 240 -29.70 -0.47 10.57
C THR A 240 -28.28 -0.39 11.15
N PHE A 241 -27.67 0.81 11.13
CA PHE A 241 -26.33 1.05 11.67
C PHE A 241 -26.38 1.36 13.18
N ASN A 242 -25.66 0.56 13.96
CA ASN A 242 -25.44 0.80 15.39
C ASN A 242 -23.93 0.78 15.68
N PRO A 243 -23.30 1.94 15.95
CA PRO A 243 -21.87 2.01 16.14
C PRO A 243 -21.42 1.28 17.41
N LEU A 244 -22.21 1.31 18.49
CA LEU A 244 -21.82 0.67 19.74
C LEU A 244 -21.77 -0.86 19.60
N LYS A 245 -22.68 -1.47 18.82
CA LYS A 245 -22.64 -2.92 18.50
C LYS A 245 -21.34 -3.31 17.81
N ILE A 246 -20.93 -2.54 16.82
CA ILE A 246 -19.66 -2.75 16.10
C ILE A 246 -18.49 -2.56 17.05
N ASP A 247 -18.47 -1.49 17.84
CA ASP A 247 -17.38 -1.15 18.75
C ASP A 247 -17.12 -2.28 19.76
N VAL A 248 -18.14 -2.72 20.51
CA VAL A 248 -17.97 -3.81 21.49
C VAL A 248 -17.58 -5.13 20.83
N PHE A 249 -18.18 -5.47 19.69
CA PHE A 249 -17.90 -6.71 18.99
C PHE A 249 -16.48 -6.76 18.44
N VAL A 250 -16.06 -5.73 17.70
CA VAL A 250 -14.75 -5.67 17.05
C VAL A 250 -13.63 -5.54 18.07
N GLN A 251 -13.79 -4.70 19.11
CA GLN A 251 -12.84 -4.59 20.23
C GLN A 251 -12.59 -5.95 20.88
N THR A 252 -13.67 -6.63 21.31
CA THR A 252 -13.56 -7.91 22.03
C THR A 252 -13.02 -9.03 21.13
N LEU A 253 -13.49 -9.13 19.88
CA LEU A 253 -13.03 -10.18 18.97
C LEU A 253 -11.55 -10.04 18.65
N LEU A 254 -11.09 -8.83 18.29
CA LEU A 254 -9.69 -8.59 17.94
C LEU A 254 -8.76 -8.74 19.16
N HIS A 255 -9.22 -8.34 20.35
CA HIS A 255 -8.48 -8.57 21.59
C HIS A 255 -8.25 -10.08 21.83
N LEU A 256 -9.29 -10.90 21.75
CA LEU A 256 -9.17 -12.35 21.95
C LEU A 256 -8.34 -13.04 20.86
N ALA A 257 -8.31 -12.46 19.67
CA ALA A 257 -7.54 -12.97 18.53
C ALA A 257 -6.16 -12.30 18.35
N ALA A 258 -5.70 -11.52 19.34
CA ALA A 258 -4.48 -10.71 19.27
C ALA A 258 -3.17 -11.51 19.25
N LYS A 259 -3.23 -12.82 19.47
CA LYS A 259 -2.03 -13.68 19.60
C LYS A 259 -1.20 -13.76 18.31
N SER A 260 -1.83 -13.79 17.15
CA SER A 260 -1.13 -13.79 15.85
C SER A 260 -2.09 -13.44 14.70
N PHE A 261 -1.52 -13.13 13.53
CA PHE A 261 -2.30 -12.89 12.30
C PHE A 261 -3.26 -14.05 12.00
N SER A 262 -2.82 -15.30 12.15
CA SER A 262 -3.67 -16.47 11.90
C SER A 262 -4.88 -16.52 12.84
N HIS A 263 -4.71 -16.21 14.13
CA HIS A 263 -5.84 -16.16 15.06
C HIS A 263 -6.84 -15.09 14.65
N SER A 264 -6.35 -13.89 14.31
CA SER A 264 -7.19 -12.79 13.83
C SER A 264 -7.93 -13.14 12.54
N PHE A 265 -7.28 -13.78 11.57
CA PHE A 265 -7.94 -14.21 10.34
C PHE A 265 -8.98 -15.31 10.56
N SER A 266 -8.70 -16.27 11.45
CA SER A 266 -9.66 -17.31 11.83
C SER A 266 -10.86 -16.70 12.56
N ALA A 267 -10.64 -15.69 13.40
CA ALA A 267 -11.70 -14.96 14.09
C ALA A 267 -12.61 -14.21 13.11
N LEU A 268 -12.03 -13.46 12.16
CA LEU A 268 -12.79 -12.81 11.09
C LEU A 268 -13.58 -13.80 10.24
N ALA A 269 -13.01 -14.97 9.94
CA ALA A 269 -13.69 -16.01 9.17
C ALA A 269 -14.83 -16.68 9.96
N LYS A 270 -14.62 -16.97 11.26
CA LYS A 270 -15.62 -17.62 12.10
C LYS A 270 -16.87 -16.76 12.26
N PHE A 271 -16.69 -15.46 12.49
CA PHE A 271 -17.79 -14.51 12.73
C PHE A 271 -18.06 -13.61 11.51
N HIS A 272 -17.79 -14.10 10.30
CA HIS A 272 -17.93 -13.35 9.05
C HIS A 272 -19.37 -12.84 8.85
N GLU A 273 -20.36 -13.66 9.18
CA GLU A 273 -21.79 -13.32 9.09
C GLU A 273 -22.17 -12.15 10.01
N VAL A 274 -21.62 -12.11 11.23
CA VAL A 274 -21.80 -11.00 12.18
C VAL A 274 -21.21 -9.72 11.60
N PHE A 275 -20.01 -9.78 11.00
CA PHE A 275 -19.43 -8.63 10.30
C PHE A 275 -20.30 -8.17 9.13
N LYS A 276 -20.78 -9.09 8.28
CA LYS A 276 -21.61 -8.74 7.11
C LYS A 276 -22.90 -8.06 7.51
N THR A 277 -23.49 -8.46 8.64
CA THR A 277 -24.73 -7.88 9.16
C THR A 277 -24.48 -6.52 9.82
N LEU A 278 -23.44 -6.41 10.66
CA LEU A 278 -23.14 -5.16 11.35
C LEU A 278 -22.56 -4.07 10.43
N ALA A 279 -21.86 -4.46 9.36
CA ALA A 279 -21.20 -3.57 8.42
C ALA A 279 -21.82 -3.63 7.01
N GLU A 280 -23.15 -3.77 6.94
CA GLU A 280 -23.88 -3.73 5.67
C GLU A 280 -23.84 -2.33 5.05
N SER A 281 -24.05 -1.30 5.87
CA SER A 281 -23.99 0.10 5.45
C SER A 281 -22.55 0.61 5.30
N ASP A 282 -22.36 1.65 4.49
CA ASP A 282 -21.04 2.28 4.30
C ASP A 282 -20.50 2.91 5.60
N GLU A 283 -21.39 3.47 6.43
CA GLU A 283 -21.05 3.93 7.78
C GLU A 283 -20.58 2.79 8.68
N GLY A 284 -21.23 1.61 8.58
CA GLY A 284 -20.83 0.39 9.25
C GLY A 284 -19.40 -0.04 8.89
N LYS A 285 -19.09 -0.08 7.58
CA LYS A 285 -17.76 -0.42 7.07
C LYS A 285 -16.69 0.55 7.57
N LEU A 286 -16.95 1.86 7.48
CA LEU A 286 -16.05 2.89 7.99
C LEU A 286 -15.84 2.77 9.49
N HIS A 287 -16.89 2.48 10.25
CA HIS A 287 -16.80 2.33 11.68
C HIS A 287 -16.03 1.07 12.10
N VAL A 288 -16.17 -0.06 11.39
CA VAL A 288 -15.31 -1.23 11.58
C VAL A 288 -13.82 -0.86 11.41
N LEU A 289 -13.49 -0.11 10.35
CA LEU A 289 -12.10 0.34 10.11
C LEU A 289 -11.60 1.27 11.22
N ARG A 290 -12.45 2.18 11.71
CA ARG A 290 -12.13 3.04 12.86
C ARG A 290 -11.80 2.22 14.11
N VAL A 291 -12.64 1.24 14.45
CA VAL A 291 -12.41 0.41 15.65
C VAL A 291 -11.17 -0.47 15.48
N VAL A 292 -10.91 -1.00 14.27
CA VAL A 292 -9.66 -1.73 13.96
C VAL A 292 -8.44 -0.84 14.20
N TYR A 293 -8.48 0.42 13.78
CA TYR A 293 -7.41 1.38 14.05
C TYR A 293 -7.22 1.63 15.54
N GLU A 294 -8.29 1.90 16.29
CA GLU A 294 -8.22 2.14 17.73
C GLU A 294 -7.57 0.98 18.49
N VAL A 295 -7.90 -0.27 18.11
CA VAL A 295 -7.32 -1.49 18.71
C VAL A 295 -5.85 -1.67 18.36
N TRP A 296 -5.45 -1.35 17.12
CA TRP A 296 -4.16 -1.73 16.55
C TRP A 296 -3.27 -0.56 16.12
N LYS A 297 -3.52 0.68 16.54
CA LYS A 297 -2.72 1.87 16.16
C LYS A 297 -1.22 1.74 16.46
N ASN A 298 -0.86 0.95 17.47
CA ASN A 298 0.54 0.66 17.82
C ASN A 298 1.15 -0.46 16.95
N HIS A 299 0.36 -1.17 16.15
CA HIS A 299 0.80 -2.27 15.30
C HIS A 299 0.35 -2.07 13.82
N PRO A 300 0.99 -1.16 13.08
CA PRO A 300 0.62 -0.86 11.68
C PRO A 300 0.59 -2.06 10.74
N GLN A 301 1.48 -3.03 10.94
CA GLN A 301 1.48 -4.28 10.16
C GLN A 301 0.20 -5.11 10.36
N MET A 302 -0.34 -5.16 11.58
CA MET A 302 -1.60 -5.84 11.87
C MET A 302 -2.75 -5.14 11.15
N ILE A 303 -2.83 -3.81 11.23
CA ILE A 303 -3.84 -3.02 10.51
C ILE A 303 -3.82 -3.37 9.02
N ALA A 304 -2.64 -3.34 8.39
CA ALA A 304 -2.52 -3.61 6.97
C ALA A 304 -3.02 -4.99 6.55
N VAL A 305 -2.72 -6.04 7.34
CA VAL A 305 -3.17 -7.40 7.01
C VAL A 305 -4.65 -7.63 7.34
N LEU A 306 -5.19 -6.97 8.37
CA LEU A 306 -6.62 -7.01 8.67
C LEU A 306 -7.43 -6.33 7.58
N VAL A 307 -7.02 -5.13 7.14
CA VAL A 307 -7.68 -4.42 6.03
C VAL A 307 -7.61 -5.25 4.74
N ASP A 308 -6.45 -5.83 4.42
CA ASP A 308 -6.33 -6.73 3.27
C ASP A 308 -7.31 -7.92 3.36
N LYS A 309 -7.41 -8.55 4.54
CA LYS A 309 -8.31 -9.68 4.77
C LYS A 309 -9.77 -9.26 4.66
N MET A 310 -10.16 -8.14 5.27
CA MET A 310 -11.54 -7.63 5.27
C MET A 310 -12.02 -7.27 3.86
N ILE A 311 -11.15 -6.71 2.99
CA ILE A 311 -11.46 -6.49 1.57
C ILE A 311 -11.70 -7.83 0.87
N ARG A 312 -10.80 -8.81 1.03
CA ARG A 312 -10.92 -10.11 0.34
C ARG A 312 -12.15 -10.90 0.77
N THR A 313 -12.61 -10.74 2.00
CA THR A 313 -13.83 -11.38 2.53
C THR A 313 -15.05 -10.47 2.42
N GLN A 314 -14.97 -9.33 1.73
CA GLN A 314 -16.08 -8.39 1.53
C GLN A 314 -16.76 -7.92 2.83
N ILE A 315 -15.99 -7.83 3.92
CA ILE A 315 -16.43 -7.16 5.16
C ILE A 315 -16.45 -5.64 4.92
N VAL A 316 -15.44 -5.14 4.21
CA VAL A 316 -15.39 -3.77 3.68
C VAL A 316 -15.02 -3.83 2.20
N ASP A 317 -15.31 -2.75 1.48
CA ASP A 317 -14.90 -2.58 0.08
C ASP A 317 -13.73 -1.59 -0.05
N CYS A 318 -13.23 -1.43 -1.28
CA CYS A 318 -12.10 -0.55 -1.55
C CYS A 318 -12.44 0.93 -1.33
N ALA A 319 -13.69 1.34 -1.56
CA ALA A 319 -14.13 2.72 -1.41
C ALA A 319 -14.19 3.14 0.07
N ALA A 320 -14.67 2.26 0.95
CA ALA A 320 -14.65 2.46 2.39
C ALA A 320 -13.21 2.64 2.91
N VAL A 321 -12.27 1.81 2.43
CA VAL A 321 -10.85 1.93 2.81
C VAL A 321 -10.23 3.22 2.29
N ALA A 322 -10.54 3.64 1.06
CA ALA A 322 -10.07 4.91 0.53
C ALA A 322 -10.59 6.09 1.37
N ASN A 323 -11.90 6.13 1.69
CA ASN A 323 -12.47 7.17 2.53
C ASN A 323 -11.89 7.17 3.95
N TRP A 324 -11.68 6.00 4.55
CA TRP A 324 -11.06 5.87 5.87
C TRP A 324 -9.63 6.43 5.90
N ILE A 325 -8.82 6.21 4.86
CA ILE A 325 -7.45 6.74 4.77
C ILE A 325 -7.39 8.27 4.85
N PHE A 326 -8.41 8.95 4.34
CA PHE A 326 -8.53 10.40 4.38
C PHE A 326 -9.42 10.90 5.53
N SER A 327 -9.77 10.05 6.50
CA SER A 327 -10.61 10.42 7.63
C SER A 327 -9.83 11.18 8.70
N SER A 328 -10.54 11.94 9.54
CA SER A 328 -9.95 12.71 10.62
C SER A 328 -9.21 11.86 11.64
N GLU A 329 -9.64 10.61 11.86
CA GLU A 329 -9.00 9.68 12.79
C GLU A 329 -7.59 9.29 12.37
N LEU A 330 -7.32 9.27 11.06
CA LEU A 330 -5.99 8.99 10.50
C LEU A 330 -5.17 10.24 10.22
N ALA A 331 -5.68 11.45 10.48
CA ALA A 331 -4.99 12.70 10.17
C ALA A 331 -3.56 12.78 10.78
N HIS A 332 -3.38 12.26 11.99
CA HIS A 332 -2.07 12.22 12.65
C HIS A 332 -1.09 11.22 12.03
N ASP A 333 -1.59 10.10 11.49
CA ASP A 333 -0.78 9.07 10.86
C ASP A 333 -0.68 9.23 9.33
N PHE A 334 -1.40 10.20 8.74
CA PHE A 334 -1.57 10.37 7.29
C PHE A 334 -0.25 10.40 6.51
N THR A 335 0.78 11.03 7.07
CA THR A 335 2.10 11.13 6.42
C THR A 335 2.95 9.87 6.60
N ARG A 336 2.53 8.89 7.42
CA ARG A 336 3.30 7.66 7.71
C ARG A 336 3.19 6.66 6.58
N PHE A 337 4.25 5.88 6.41
CA PHE A 337 4.40 5.02 5.25
C PHE A 337 3.29 3.96 5.13
N TYR A 338 2.90 3.33 6.24
CA TYR A 338 1.95 2.22 6.24
C TYR A 338 0.56 2.59 5.70
N ILE A 339 0.13 3.85 5.84
CA ILE A 339 -1.14 4.35 5.30
C ILE A 339 -1.18 4.16 3.78
N TRP A 340 -0.10 4.57 3.12
CA TRP A 340 0.05 4.49 1.68
C TRP A 340 0.29 3.04 1.22
N GLU A 341 0.97 2.22 2.02
CA GLU A 341 1.05 0.78 1.77
C GLU A 341 -0.35 0.14 1.69
N ILE A 342 -1.26 0.53 2.59
CA ILE A 342 -2.64 0.07 2.60
C ILE A 342 -3.41 0.59 1.39
N LEU A 343 -3.32 1.88 1.07
CA LEU A 343 -4.00 2.47 -0.09
C LEU A 343 -3.58 1.77 -1.39
N HIS A 344 -2.29 1.68 -1.65
CA HIS A 344 -1.77 1.05 -2.87
C HIS A 344 -2.04 -0.45 -2.90
N SER A 345 -2.05 -1.14 -1.74
CA SER A 345 -2.48 -2.54 -1.66
C SER A 345 -3.96 -2.72 -2.00
N THR A 346 -4.80 -1.75 -1.63
CA THR A 346 -6.23 -1.72 -1.94
C THR A 346 -6.46 -1.50 -3.44
N ILE A 347 -5.82 -0.49 -4.03
CA ILE A 347 -5.89 -0.25 -5.48
C ILE A 347 -5.40 -1.47 -6.27
N ARG A 348 -4.27 -2.09 -5.89
CA ARG A 348 -3.77 -3.30 -6.56
C ARG A 348 -4.75 -4.47 -6.50
N LYS A 349 -5.51 -4.62 -5.40
CA LYS A 349 -6.56 -5.65 -5.30
C LYS A 349 -7.69 -5.36 -6.27
N MET A 350 -8.14 -4.10 -6.34
CA MET A 350 -9.16 -3.68 -7.30
C MET A 350 -8.73 -3.93 -8.75
N ASN A 351 -7.50 -3.54 -9.10
CA ASN A 351 -6.95 -3.76 -10.44
C ASN A 351 -6.87 -5.25 -10.79
N LYS A 352 -6.42 -6.09 -9.84
CA LYS A 352 -6.38 -7.54 -10.03
C LYS A 352 -7.78 -8.15 -10.15
N HIS A 353 -8.78 -7.61 -9.47
CA HIS A 353 -10.16 -8.05 -9.58
C HIS A 353 -10.70 -7.83 -10.99
N VAL A 354 -10.54 -6.61 -11.53
CA VAL A 354 -10.93 -6.29 -12.92
C VAL A 354 -10.20 -7.19 -13.92
N LEU A 355 -8.87 -7.32 -13.80
CA LEU A 355 -8.08 -8.17 -14.69
C LEU A 355 -8.49 -9.64 -14.64
N LYS A 356 -8.91 -10.14 -13.46
CA LYS A 356 -9.37 -11.52 -13.30
C LYS A 356 -10.68 -11.75 -14.04
N ILE A 357 -11.69 -10.90 -13.82
CA ILE A 357 -12.99 -11.03 -14.48
C ILE A 357 -12.84 -10.85 -16.00
N HIS A 358 -12.03 -9.88 -16.43
CA HIS A 358 -11.75 -9.66 -17.84
C HIS A 358 -11.08 -10.89 -18.49
N ARG A 359 -10.13 -11.54 -17.81
CA ARG A 359 -9.54 -12.78 -18.29
C ARG A 359 -10.57 -13.92 -18.39
N GLU A 360 -11.44 -14.07 -17.39
CA GLU A 360 -12.51 -15.08 -17.41
C GLU A 360 -13.47 -14.86 -18.60
N LEU A 361 -13.79 -13.61 -18.92
CA LEU A 361 -14.58 -13.24 -20.10
C LEU A 361 -13.87 -13.64 -21.41
N GLU A 362 -12.59 -13.27 -21.57
CA GLU A 362 -11.81 -13.59 -22.77
C GLU A 362 -11.61 -15.10 -22.96
N GLU A 363 -11.37 -15.85 -21.87
CA GLU A 363 -11.29 -17.32 -21.90
C GLU A 363 -12.62 -17.95 -22.34
N THR A 364 -13.75 -17.40 -21.89
CA THR A 364 -15.10 -17.88 -22.26
C THR A 364 -15.42 -17.56 -23.72
N LYS A 365 -15.12 -16.34 -24.20
CA LYS A 365 -15.25 -15.97 -25.62
C LYS A 365 -14.37 -16.83 -26.52
N ALA A 366 -13.12 -17.11 -26.11
CA ALA A 366 -12.23 -17.98 -26.85
C ALA A 366 -12.73 -19.44 -26.90
N ARG A 367 -13.43 -19.90 -25.87
CA ARG A 367 -14.07 -21.24 -25.86
C ARG A 367 -15.20 -21.32 -26.88
N LEU A 368 -16.08 -20.31 -26.93
CA LEU A 368 -17.16 -20.23 -27.92
C LEU A 368 -16.59 -20.17 -29.36
N ALA A 369 -15.59 -19.32 -29.60
CA ALA A 369 -14.93 -19.24 -30.92
C ALA A 369 -14.28 -20.56 -31.36
N ARG A 370 -13.72 -21.35 -30.42
CA ARG A 370 -13.17 -22.69 -30.72
C ARG A 370 -14.27 -23.71 -31.03
N GLN A 371 -15.45 -23.57 -30.44
CA GLN A 371 -16.60 -24.44 -30.72
C GLN A 371 -17.13 -24.20 -32.13
N HIS A 372 -17.33 -22.93 -32.53
CA HIS A 372 -17.68 -22.58 -33.90
C HIS A 372 -16.64 -23.07 -34.91
N LYS A 373 -15.34 -22.85 -34.63
CA LYS A 373 -14.28 -23.26 -35.56
C LYS A 373 -14.17 -24.79 -35.75
N ARG A 374 -14.48 -25.59 -34.72
CA ARG A 374 -14.52 -27.05 -34.84
C ARG A 374 -15.69 -27.50 -35.71
N ARG A 375 -16.82 -26.83 -35.57
CA ARG A 375 -18.03 -27.09 -36.36
C ARG A 375 -17.79 -26.76 -37.85
N ASP A 376 -17.15 -25.64 -38.15
CA ASP A 376 -16.77 -25.26 -39.53
C ASP A 376 -15.75 -26.22 -40.18
N SER A 377 -15.09 -27.10 -39.40
CA SER A 377 -14.09 -28.06 -39.91
C SER A 377 -14.59 -29.49 -40.04
N ASP A 378 -15.73 -29.84 -39.43
CA ASP A 378 -16.35 -31.17 -39.48
C ASP A 378 -17.49 -31.24 -40.55
N ASP A 379 -17.38 -30.40 -41.59
CA ASP A 379 -18.38 -30.15 -42.64
C ASP A 379 -18.50 -31.30 -43.66
N ASP A 380 -18.73 -32.53 -43.17
CA ASP A 380 -18.89 -33.74 -44.00
C ASP A 380 -20.11 -34.62 -43.62
N ASP A 381 -21.11 -34.12 -42.88
CA ASP A 381 -22.43 -34.77 -42.84
C ASP A 381 -23.58 -33.79 -42.52
N ASP A 382 -24.62 -33.88 -43.35
CA ASP A 382 -25.84 -33.06 -43.42
C ASP A 382 -26.66 -32.99 -42.10
N ASP A 383 -27.35 -31.85 -41.94
CA ASP A 383 -28.55 -31.62 -41.09
C ASP A 383 -28.41 -31.70 -39.55
N ASP A 384 -28.00 -30.59 -38.89
CA ASP A 384 -28.64 -30.18 -37.61
C ASP A 384 -28.40 -28.70 -37.20
N ASP A 385 -28.98 -27.76 -37.95
CA ASP A 385 -28.90 -26.31 -37.66
C ASP A 385 -29.73 -25.86 -36.43
N ARG A 386 -30.47 -26.79 -35.79
CA ARG A 386 -31.27 -26.53 -34.56
C ARG A 386 -30.60 -26.99 -33.27
N SER A 387 -29.53 -27.78 -33.35
CA SER A 387 -28.76 -28.22 -32.17
C SER A 387 -27.68 -27.21 -31.77
N SER A 388 -27.19 -26.38 -32.71
CA SER A 388 -26.27 -25.24 -32.52
C SER A 388 -26.75 -24.27 -31.46
N ASP A 389 -27.91 -23.66 -31.70
CA ASP A 389 -28.45 -22.63 -30.82
C ASP A 389 -28.68 -23.12 -29.38
N ARG A 390 -28.89 -24.44 -29.21
CA ARG A 390 -29.09 -25.06 -27.89
C ARG A 390 -27.79 -25.27 -27.12
N GLU A 391 -26.67 -25.49 -27.80
CA GLU A 391 -25.36 -25.71 -27.16
C GLU A 391 -24.57 -24.41 -26.94
N ASP A 392 -24.76 -23.41 -27.82
CA ASP A 392 -24.09 -22.11 -27.70
C ASP A 392 -24.81 -21.18 -26.70
N GLY A 393 -26.14 -21.30 -26.55
CA GLY A 393 -26.96 -20.47 -25.64
C GLY A 393 -26.43 -20.35 -24.20
N PRO A 394 -26.02 -21.43 -23.52
CA PRO A 394 -25.45 -21.35 -22.16
C PRO A 394 -24.11 -20.60 -22.09
N LEU A 395 -23.30 -20.66 -23.16
CA LEU A 395 -22.03 -19.96 -23.26
C LEU A 395 -22.24 -18.47 -23.54
N GLU A 396 -23.18 -18.15 -24.41
CA GLU A 396 -23.57 -16.78 -24.70
C GLU A 396 -24.15 -16.08 -23.47
N GLU A 397 -25.06 -16.75 -22.74
CA GLU A 397 -25.60 -16.23 -21.47
C GLU A 397 -24.49 -16.05 -20.41
N GLN A 398 -23.51 -16.96 -20.38
CA GLN A 398 -22.34 -16.81 -19.50
C GLN A 398 -21.47 -15.61 -19.91
N ILE A 399 -21.27 -15.37 -21.21
CA ILE A 399 -20.52 -14.23 -21.73
C ILE A 399 -21.23 -12.93 -21.38
N GLU A 400 -22.56 -12.84 -21.56
CA GLU A 400 -23.35 -11.66 -21.22
C GLU A 400 -23.23 -11.33 -19.72
N ARG A 401 -23.42 -12.32 -18.85
CA ARG A 401 -23.23 -12.15 -17.39
C ARG A 401 -21.80 -11.74 -17.00
N LEU A 402 -20.80 -12.24 -17.71
CA LEU A 402 -19.40 -11.86 -17.47
C LEU A 402 -19.11 -10.45 -17.99
N GLN A 403 -19.72 -10.04 -19.09
CA GLN A 403 -19.62 -8.70 -19.67
C GLN A 403 -20.19 -7.66 -18.68
N GLU A 404 -21.39 -7.89 -18.14
CA GLU A 404 -21.99 -7.04 -17.09
C GLU A 404 -21.09 -6.95 -15.84
N LYS A 405 -20.49 -8.07 -15.42
CA LYS A 405 -19.55 -8.09 -14.28
C LYS A 405 -18.27 -7.31 -14.56
N VAL A 406 -17.74 -7.34 -15.79
CA VAL A 406 -16.57 -6.54 -16.17
C VAL A 406 -16.92 -5.05 -16.10
N GLU A 407 -18.06 -4.64 -16.65
CA GLU A 407 -18.50 -3.24 -16.64
C GLU A 407 -18.70 -2.73 -15.21
N SER A 408 -19.35 -3.53 -14.36
CA SER A 408 -19.52 -3.22 -12.93
C SER A 408 -18.16 -3.09 -12.22
N ALA A 409 -17.25 -4.05 -12.41
CA ALA A 409 -15.93 -4.01 -11.78
C ALA A 409 -15.06 -2.85 -12.31
N GLN A 410 -15.16 -2.50 -13.59
CA GLN A 410 -14.49 -1.32 -14.16
C GLN A 410 -15.07 -0.02 -13.59
N SER A 411 -16.40 0.04 -13.41
CA SER A 411 -17.07 1.17 -12.76
C SER A 411 -16.60 1.34 -11.31
N GLU A 412 -16.53 0.25 -10.53
CA GLU A 412 -15.97 0.26 -9.18
C GLU A 412 -14.51 0.73 -9.14
N GLN A 413 -13.68 0.26 -10.09
CA GLN A 413 -12.29 0.68 -10.21
C GLN A 413 -12.18 2.18 -10.52
N LYS A 414 -12.96 2.67 -11.49
CA LYS A 414 -13.03 4.09 -11.84
C LYS A 414 -13.45 4.92 -10.63
N ASN A 415 -14.54 4.54 -9.97
CA ASN A 415 -15.07 5.22 -8.79
C ASN A 415 -14.05 5.26 -7.64
N LEU A 416 -13.29 4.17 -7.42
CA LEU A 416 -12.21 4.17 -6.44
C LEU A 416 -11.17 5.27 -6.73
N PHE A 417 -10.70 5.40 -7.98
CA PHE A 417 -9.78 6.47 -8.35
C PHE A 417 -10.41 7.86 -8.19
N LEU A 418 -11.66 8.03 -8.62
CA LEU A 418 -12.37 9.31 -8.46
C LEU A 418 -12.47 9.72 -6.98
N VAL A 419 -12.84 8.80 -6.09
CA VAL A 419 -12.89 9.06 -4.64
C VAL A 419 -11.51 9.47 -4.12
N ILE A 420 -10.44 8.76 -4.50
CA ILE A 420 -9.07 9.10 -4.07
C ILE A 420 -8.69 10.51 -4.53
N PHE A 421 -8.94 10.85 -5.80
CA PHE A 421 -8.61 12.16 -6.33
C PHE A 421 -9.45 13.27 -5.70
N GLN A 422 -10.76 13.06 -5.50
CA GLN A 422 -11.62 14.01 -4.80
C GLN A 422 -11.12 14.30 -3.38
N ARG A 423 -10.72 13.28 -2.63
CA ARG A 423 -10.18 13.45 -1.27
C ARG A 423 -8.85 14.22 -1.27
N PHE A 424 -7.95 13.93 -2.22
CA PHE A 424 -6.72 14.71 -2.37
C PHE A 424 -7.00 16.17 -2.72
N ILE A 425 -7.85 16.42 -3.73
CA ILE A 425 -8.22 17.79 -4.15
C ILE A 425 -8.80 18.54 -2.96
N MET A 426 -9.72 17.93 -2.20
CA MET A 426 -10.33 18.54 -1.03
C MET A 426 -9.30 18.93 0.03
N LEU A 427 -8.44 17.99 0.45
CA LEU A 427 -7.43 18.25 1.50
C LEU A 427 -6.36 19.26 1.07
N LEU A 428 -5.89 19.17 -0.17
CA LEU A 428 -4.91 20.11 -0.70
C LEU A 428 -5.51 21.50 -0.85
N THR A 429 -6.75 21.61 -1.33
CA THR A 429 -7.46 22.90 -1.44
C THR A 429 -7.69 23.51 -0.06
N GLU A 430 -8.15 22.73 0.92
CA GLU A 430 -8.32 23.21 2.30
C GLU A 430 -7.00 23.75 2.87
N HIS A 431 -5.90 23.03 2.65
CA HIS A 431 -4.57 23.48 3.08
C HIS A 431 -4.15 24.79 2.41
N LEU A 432 -4.28 24.86 1.08
CA LEU A 432 -3.88 26.04 0.29
C LEU A 432 -4.68 27.28 0.69
N VAL A 433 -6.01 27.15 0.81
CA VAL A 433 -6.90 28.24 1.27
C VAL A 433 -6.56 28.67 2.70
N ARG A 434 -6.28 27.71 3.60
CA ARG A 434 -5.84 28.02 4.97
C ARG A 434 -4.50 28.75 4.99
N CYS A 435 -3.57 28.36 4.13
CA CYS A 435 -2.26 29.01 4.04
C CYS A 435 -2.37 30.44 3.51
N GLU A 436 -3.17 30.64 2.45
CA GLU A 436 -3.45 31.97 1.89
C GLU A 436 -4.15 32.87 2.91
N THR A 437 -5.20 32.38 3.57
CA THR A 437 -5.96 33.13 4.58
C THR A 437 -5.11 33.46 5.81
N GLY A 438 -4.26 32.53 6.23
CA GLY A 438 -3.40 32.67 7.41
C GLY A 438 -2.08 33.39 7.17
N GLY A 439 -1.71 33.65 5.91
CA GLY A 439 -0.38 34.18 5.56
C GLY A 439 0.76 33.25 6.00
N ILE A 440 0.53 31.94 6.04
CA ILE A 440 1.52 30.92 6.43
C ILE A 440 2.08 30.22 5.18
N ASP A 441 3.28 29.65 5.31
CA ASP A 441 3.94 28.96 4.21
C ASP A 441 3.14 27.73 3.73
N VAL A 442 3.05 27.58 2.41
CA VAL A 442 2.42 26.43 1.74
C VAL A 442 3.33 25.20 1.82
N PHE A 443 4.65 25.40 1.72
CA PHE A 443 5.63 24.31 1.56
C PHE A 443 6.01 23.62 2.88
N THR A 444 4.98 23.20 3.62
CA THR A 444 5.13 22.41 4.84
C THR A 444 5.53 20.95 4.55
N PRO A 445 6.13 20.23 5.51
CA PRO A 445 6.40 18.80 5.36
C PRO A 445 5.14 17.96 5.06
N TRP A 446 4.01 18.32 5.67
CA TRP A 446 2.72 17.71 5.39
C TRP A 446 2.30 17.93 3.93
N TYR A 447 2.42 19.16 3.42
CA TYR A 447 2.08 19.49 2.04
C TYR A 447 2.94 18.73 1.04
N LYS A 448 4.27 18.71 1.26
CA LYS A 448 5.21 17.89 0.45
C LYS A 448 4.77 16.44 0.40
N SER A 449 4.44 15.85 1.55
CA SER A 449 3.94 14.47 1.59
C SER A 449 2.64 14.32 0.82
N CYS A 450 1.64 15.17 1.07
CA CYS A 450 0.32 15.07 0.44
C CYS A 450 0.38 15.21 -1.10
N ILE A 451 1.07 16.23 -1.61
CA ILE A 451 1.17 16.49 -3.05
C ILE A 451 2.00 15.41 -3.78
N GLU A 452 3.07 14.90 -3.16
CA GLU A 452 3.87 13.83 -3.76
C GLU A 452 3.16 12.47 -3.67
N ARG A 453 2.26 12.25 -2.71
CA ARG A 453 1.38 11.07 -2.67
C ARG A 453 0.30 11.12 -3.74
N LEU A 454 -0.26 12.30 -4.05
CA LEU A 454 -1.09 12.48 -5.24
C LEU A 454 -0.32 12.12 -6.51
N GLN A 455 0.91 12.63 -6.65
CA GLN A 455 1.80 12.29 -7.77
C GLN A 455 2.06 10.77 -7.84
N GLN A 456 2.27 10.11 -6.70
CA GLN A 456 2.49 8.65 -6.64
C GLN A 456 1.30 7.84 -7.16
N ILE A 457 0.05 8.30 -6.95
CA ILE A 457 -1.14 7.64 -7.54
C ILE A 457 -1.02 7.61 -9.07
N PHE A 458 -0.69 8.75 -9.69
CA PHE A 458 -0.49 8.84 -11.14
C PHE A 458 0.67 7.97 -11.60
N LEU A 459 1.84 8.07 -10.95
CA LEU A 459 3.03 7.32 -11.33
C LEU A 459 2.81 5.80 -11.25
N GLN A 460 2.20 5.30 -10.18
CA GLN A 460 2.08 3.85 -9.99
C GLN A 460 0.96 3.20 -10.82
N HIS A 461 -0.06 3.96 -11.21
CA HIS A 461 -1.24 3.43 -11.91
C HIS A 461 -1.52 4.12 -13.24
N HIS A 462 -0.51 4.76 -13.84
CA HIS A 462 -0.64 5.59 -15.05
C HIS A 462 -1.42 4.90 -16.18
N GLN A 463 -1.14 3.62 -16.46
CA GLN A 463 -1.79 2.84 -17.54
C GLN A 463 -3.31 2.72 -17.36
N ILE A 464 -3.78 2.64 -16.12
CA ILE A 464 -5.22 2.51 -15.81
C ILE A 464 -5.85 3.89 -15.81
N ILE A 465 -5.20 4.86 -15.18
CA ILE A 465 -5.70 6.24 -15.06
C ILE A 465 -5.86 6.90 -16.44
N GLN A 466 -5.01 6.56 -17.41
CA GLN A 466 -5.14 7.02 -18.81
C GLN A 466 -6.51 6.70 -19.43
N GLN A 467 -7.18 5.64 -19.00
CA GLN A 467 -8.52 5.28 -19.49
C GLN A 467 -9.60 6.26 -19.01
N TYR A 468 -9.29 7.08 -17.99
CA TYR A 468 -10.23 7.98 -17.33
C TYR A 468 -9.96 9.46 -17.64
N MET A 469 -9.02 9.78 -18.54
CA MET A 469 -8.60 11.15 -18.88
C MET A 469 -9.76 12.11 -19.10
N VAL A 470 -10.71 11.75 -19.97
CA VAL A 470 -11.88 12.60 -20.28
C VAL A 470 -12.72 12.91 -19.04
N THR A 471 -12.86 11.96 -18.12
CA THR A 471 -13.60 12.20 -16.87
C THR A 471 -12.79 13.08 -15.92
N LEU A 472 -11.48 12.85 -15.84
CA LEU A 472 -10.60 13.60 -14.96
C LEU A 472 -10.49 15.07 -15.38
N GLU A 473 -10.29 15.35 -16.66
CA GLU A 473 -10.20 16.71 -17.22
C GLU A 473 -11.50 17.50 -17.04
N ASN A 474 -12.64 16.86 -17.29
CA ASN A 474 -13.92 17.55 -17.29
C ASN A 474 -14.54 17.70 -15.90
N LEU A 475 -14.28 16.79 -14.96
CA LEU A 475 -14.99 16.74 -13.68
C LEU A 475 -14.13 17.01 -12.45
N LEU A 476 -12.83 16.73 -12.48
CA LEU A 476 -11.97 16.83 -11.29
C LEU A 476 -10.86 17.87 -11.46
N PHE A 477 -10.01 17.70 -12.48
CA PHE A 477 -8.84 18.54 -12.72
C PHE A 477 -9.13 19.62 -13.77
N THR A 478 -10.11 20.45 -13.46
CA THR A 478 -10.54 21.57 -14.31
C THR A 478 -9.59 22.77 -14.18
N ALA A 479 -9.73 23.75 -15.07
CA ALA A 479 -8.96 25.00 -15.04
C ALA A 479 -9.22 25.87 -13.80
N GLU A 480 -10.26 25.57 -13.02
CA GLU A 480 -10.62 26.29 -11.79
C GLU A 480 -9.85 25.77 -10.56
N LEU A 481 -9.22 24.59 -10.65
CA LEU A 481 -8.39 24.08 -9.56
C LEU A 481 -7.15 24.95 -9.36
N ASP A 482 -6.69 25.02 -8.10
CA ASP A 482 -5.43 25.66 -7.79
C ASP A 482 -4.27 25.07 -8.62
N HIS A 483 -3.44 25.96 -9.15
CA HIS A 483 -2.36 25.63 -10.06
C HIS A 483 -1.37 24.60 -9.51
N HIS A 484 -1.16 24.54 -8.18
CA HIS A 484 -0.28 23.55 -7.58
C HIS A 484 -0.80 22.11 -7.75
N ILE A 485 -2.11 21.93 -7.59
CA ILE A 485 -2.76 20.62 -7.75
C ILE A 485 -2.82 20.27 -9.23
N LEU A 486 -3.24 21.23 -10.06
CA LEU A 486 -3.35 21.05 -11.51
C LEU A 486 -2.00 20.73 -12.16
N ALA A 487 -0.89 21.27 -11.65
CA ALA A 487 0.45 20.97 -12.13
C ALA A 487 0.80 19.48 -12.03
N VAL A 488 0.35 18.77 -10.98
CA VAL A 488 0.58 17.33 -10.85
C VAL A 488 -0.13 16.55 -11.95
N PHE A 489 -1.36 16.95 -12.28
CA PHE A 489 -2.11 16.35 -13.38
C PHE A 489 -1.46 16.64 -14.74
N GLN A 490 -1.03 17.87 -14.98
CA GLN A 490 -0.32 18.26 -16.21
C GLN A 490 1.00 17.49 -16.38
N GLN A 491 1.77 17.29 -15.30
CA GLN A 491 2.97 16.44 -15.32
C GLN A 491 2.65 15.00 -15.72
N PHE A 492 1.53 14.45 -15.24
CA PHE A 492 1.07 13.13 -15.64
C PHE A 492 0.70 13.09 -17.12
N CYS A 493 -0.03 14.08 -17.64
CA CYS A 493 -0.35 14.18 -19.06
C CYS A 493 0.92 14.21 -19.92
N ALA A 494 1.96 14.95 -19.49
CA ALA A 494 3.23 15.08 -20.19
C ALA A 494 4.00 13.76 -20.34
N LEU A 495 3.66 12.70 -19.59
CA LEU A 495 4.31 11.38 -19.74
C LEU A 495 4.02 10.71 -21.09
N GLN A 496 2.94 11.08 -21.77
CA GLN A 496 2.54 10.53 -23.08
C GLN A 496 2.10 11.62 -24.09
N ALA A 497 2.33 12.89 -23.76
CA ALA A 497 1.93 14.02 -24.59
C ALA A 497 2.74 14.13 -25.89
#